data_AF-A0A0T6AIG3-F1
#
_entry.id   AF-A0A0T6AIG3-F1
#
_cell.length_a   1.000
_cell.length_b   1.000
_cell.length_c   1.000
_cell.angle_alpha   90.00
_cell.angle_beta   90.00
_cell.angle_gamma   90.00
#
_symmetry.space_group_name_H-M   'P 1'
#
loop_
_entity.id
_entity.type
_entity.pdbx_description
1 polymer ?
#
loop_
_entity_poly.entity_id
_entity_poly.type
_entity_poly.pdbx_seq_one_letter_code
_entity_poly.pdbx_strand_id
1 'polypeptide(L)'
;MRGKFLAAMIVIALGVGARGFFSPADARVSLEKCTLCHGKPEFRKILVDGKIRDLLATGETLKGSVHEKKTCVDCHFDVSEIPHRQRPKRVVCTHCHYKGNAEGAPQSDAYLEYFGSVHGTAIARGNTKAPLCQDCHGSHAIRKAKDPASAVARRGVAETCGRCHIEIYAQYKTSIHGVALSKQITEAPSCTGCHGEHKIYGHKDPKSTVFATHVAEQCSTCHASVAIMSKFGIDSEQVTTYQNSFHGVASKFGSRTVANCASCHGIHDIRPPEDPLSMVNPKNVPATCGKCHPGANPNFAVGKMHVDSHKKESGVIYYTALFFKYLTIGTMLALIAHIFLDMYGRSKRLRGER
;
A
#
# COMPACT_ATOMS: atom_id res chain seq x y z
N MET A 1 41.28 40.56 -79.13
CA MET A 1 42.55 41.32 -78.99
C MET A 1 42.42 42.26 -77.81
N ARG A 2 43.36 42.18 -76.84
CA ARG A 2 43.73 43.21 -75.83
C ARG A 2 42.61 43.61 -74.85
N GLY A 3 42.82 43.77 -73.54
CA GLY A 3 44.04 43.81 -72.74
C GLY A 3 43.70 43.74 -71.25
N LYS A 4 44.74 43.51 -70.45
CA LYS A 4 44.72 43.38 -69.00
C LYS A 4 44.44 44.74 -68.33
N PHE A 5 43.66 44.74 -67.25
CA PHE A 5 43.74 45.77 -66.21
C PHE A 5 43.73 45.11 -64.83
N LEU A 6 44.77 45.40 -64.04
CA LEU A 6 44.94 45.01 -62.64
C LEU A 6 43.86 45.65 -61.78
N ALA A 7 43.22 44.87 -60.91
CA ALA A 7 42.41 45.37 -59.81
C ALA A 7 43.23 45.28 -58.51
N ALA A 8 43.53 46.42 -57.91
CA ALA A 8 44.01 46.51 -56.52
C ALA A 8 42.78 46.60 -55.60
N MET A 9 42.57 45.57 -54.77
CA MET A 9 41.55 45.59 -53.72
C MET A 9 42.12 46.30 -52.47
N ILE A 10 41.56 47.46 -52.15
CA ILE A 10 41.66 48.08 -50.83
C ILE A 10 40.50 47.54 -49.98
N VAL A 11 40.83 46.82 -48.91
CA VAL A 11 39.87 46.36 -47.90
C VAL A 11 39.56 47.53 -46.98
N ILE A 12 38.35 48.08 -47.08
CA ILE A 12 37.77 49.00 -46.08
C ILE A 12 36.91 48.16 -45.14
N ALA A 13 37.36 48.03 -43.89
CA ALA A 13 36.58 47.45 -42.81
C ALA A 13 35.49 48.45 -42.37
N LEU A 14 34.24 48.15 -42.73
CA LEU A 14 33.06 48.78 -42.13
C LEU A 14 32.31 47.71 -41.34
N GLY A 15 32.48 47.75 -40.02
CA GLY A 15 31.54 47.11 -39.11
C GLY A 15 30.21 47.85 -39.12
N VAL A 16 29.11 47.11 -38.99
CA VAL A 16 27.88 47.45 -38.25
C VAL A 16 26.86 46.33 -38.53
N GLY A 17 26.27 45.79 -37.46
CA GLY A 17 24.97 45.13 -37.51
C GLY A 17 24.97 43.60 -37.39
N ALA A 18 25.60 43.04 -36.36
CA ALA A 18 25.22 41.72 -35.87
C ALA A 18 23.75 41.79 -35.39
N ARG A 19 22.82 41.34 -36.22
CA ARG A 19 21.46 41.03 -35.79
C ARG A 19 21.56 39.87 -34.81
N GLY A 20 21.55 40.21 -33.52
CA GLY A 20 21.45 39.24 -32.44
C GLY A 20 20.21 38.38 -32.65
N PHE A 21 20.44 37.08 -32.80
CA PHE A 21 19.41 36.08 -32.57
C PHE A 21 19.01 36.18 -31.09
N PHE A 22 17.89 36.83 -30.81
CA PHE A 22 17.20 36.63 -29.54
C PHE A 22 16.77 35.17 -29.48
N SER A 23 17.51 34.34 -28.74
CA SER A 23 17.02 33.05 -28.29
C SER A 23 15.83 33.29 -27.35
N PRO A 24 14.76 32.49 -27.41
CA PRO A 24 13.60 32.60 -26.53
C PRO A 24 13.89 32.07 -25.11
N ALA A 25 15.09 32.34 -24.57
CA ALA A 25 15.49 31.95 -23.23
C ALA A 25 14.95 32.91 -22.15
N ASP A 26 14.53 34.12 -22.52
CA ASP A 26 14.15 35.19 -21.57
C ASP A 26 12.67 35.21 -21.16
N ALA A 27 11.86 34.23 -21.60
CA ALA A 27 10.43 34.19 -21.31
C ALA A 27 10.03 33.28 -20.12
N ARG A 28 10.99 32.78 -19.34
CA ARG A 28 10.67 32.05 -18.10
C ARG A 28 10.61 33.03 -16.93
N VAL A 29 9.50 33.00 -16.19
CA VAL A 29 9.35 33.77 -14.94
C VAL A 29 10.50 33.37 -13.99
N SER A 30 11.36 34.34 -13.64
CA SER A 30 12.49 34.09 -12.75
C SER A 30 12.02 33.84 -11.31
N LEU A 31 12.80 33.06 -10.56
CA LEU A 31 12.56 32.79 -9.14
C LEU A 31 12.38 34.07 -8.32
N GLU A 32 13.15 35.11 -8.64
CA GLU A 32 13.09 36.42 -8.00
C GLU A 32 11.68 37.04 -8.07
N LYS A 33 10.95 36.85 -9.17
CA LYS A 33 9.59 37.37 -9.32
C LYS A 33 8.59 36.66 -8.42
N CYS A 34 8.79 35.36 -8.18
CA CYS A 34 7.95 34.58 -7.26
C CYS A 34 8.15 35.05 -5.81
N THR A 35 9.40 35.28 -5.41
CA THR A 35 9.76 35.62 -4.02
C THR A 35 9.46 37.08 -3.65
N LEU A 36 9.16 37.97 -4.60
CA LEU A 36 8.66 39.32 -4.31
C LEU A 36 7.44 39.32 -3.37
N CYS A 37 6.56 38.32 -3.53
CA CYS A 37 5.41 38.10 -2.65
C CYS A 37 5.63 36.87 -1.75
N HIS A 38 6.03 35.74 -2.33
CA HIS A 38 6.18 34.49 -1.58
C HIS A 38 7.41 34.45 -0.65
N GLY A 39 8.35 35.39 -0.74
CA GLY A 39 9.51 35.45 0.15
C GLY A 39 9.24 36.17 1.47
N LYS A 40 8.05 36.75 1.66
CA LYS A 40 7.69 37.55 2.83
C LYS A 40 7.12 36.67 3.95
N PRO A 41 7.71 36.63 5.16
CA PRO A 41 7.23 35.79 6.26
C PRO A 41 5.77 36.05 6.68
N GLU A 42 5.28 37.25 6.46
CA GLU A 42 3.92 37.66 6.76
C GLU A 42 2.92 37.32 5.64
N PHE A 43 3.38 36.78 4.50
CA PHE A 43 2.51 36.49 3.37
C PHE A 43 1.66 35.26 3.64
N ARG A 44 0.39 35.52 3.98
CA ARG A 44 -0.58 34.51 4.41
C ARG A 44 -1.94 34.80 3.84
N LYS A 45 -2.76 33.76 3.75
CA LYS A 45 -4.16 33.86 3.31
C LYS A 45 -5.08 33.24 4.34
N ILE A 46 -6.17 33.94 4.64
CA ILE A 46 -7.28 33.39 5.43
C ILE A 46 -8.16 32.56 4.50
N LEU A 47 -8.36 31.29 4.84
CA LEU A 47 -9.23 30.38 4.13
C LEU A 47 -10.69 30.64 4.49
N VAL A 48 -11.61 30.11 3.68
CA VAL A 48 -13.07 30.29 3.89
C VAL A 48 -13.54 29.73 5.24
N ASP A 49 -12.82 28.75 5.78
CA ASP A 49 -13.07 28.16 7.10
C ASP A 49 -12.38 28.92 8.26
N GLY A 50 -11.85 30.12 8.01
CA GLY A 50 -11.17 30.96 9.00
C GLY A 50 -9.72 30.55 9.29
N LYS A 51 -9.23 29.43 8.73
CA LYS A 51 -7.85 28.99 8.97
C LYS A 51 -6.85 29.86 8.21
N ILE A 52 -5.73 30.18 8.87
CA ILE A 52 -4.61 30.88 8.23
C ILE A 52 -3.76 29.87 7.49
N ARG A 53 -3.51 30.11 6.21
CA ARG A 53 -2.54 29.40 5.40
C ARG A 53 -1.34 30.29 5.13
N ASP A 54 -0.19 29.85 5.60
CA ASP A 54 1.10 30.45 5.24
C ASP A 54 1.39 30.23 3.75
N LEU A 55 1.84 31.28 3.07
CA LEU A 55 2.21 31.27 1.65
C LEU A 55 3.70 31.54 1.44
N LEU A 56 4.51 31.60 2.50
CA LEU A 56 5.96 31.71 2.44
C LEU A 56 6.56 30.53 1.66
N ALA A 57 7.22 30.86 0.56
CA ALA A 57 8.04 29.96 -0.24
C ALA A 57 9.22 30.75 -0.81
N THR A 58 10.41 30.42 -0.34
CA THR A 58 11.70 30.98 -0.76
C THR A 58 12.47 29.99 -1.63
N GLY A 59 13.57 30.43 -2.25
CA GLY A 59 14.50 29.53 -2.95
C GLY A 59 15.05 28.42 -2.04
N GLU A 60 15.13 28.65 -0.74
CA GLU A 60 15.58 27.64 0.24
C GLU A 60 14.52 26.62 0.59
N THR A 61 13.25 26.83 0.22
CA THR A 61 12.14 25.93 0.62
C THR A 61 12.28 24.54 -0.01
N LEU A 62 12.99 24.43 -1.14
CA LEU A 62 13.30 23.17 -1.80
C LEU A 62 14.62 22.54 -1.32
N LYS A 63 15.43 23.24 -0.51
CA LYS A 63 16.75 22.78 -0.08
C LYS A 63 16.64 21.48 0.73
N GLY A 64 17.43 20.47 0.37
CA GLY A 64 17.38 19.15 1.01
C GLY A 64 16.15 18.31 0.60
N SER A 65 15.32 18.80 -0.32
CA SER A 65 14.30 17.98 -0.98
C SER A 65 14.91 17.22 -2.17
N VAL A 66 14.19 16.21 -2.65
CA VAL A 66 14.55 15.50 -3.91
C VAL A 66 14.45 16.39 -5.15
N HIS A 67 13.83 17.57 -5.03
CA HIS A 67 13.66 18.56 -6.09
C HIS A 67 14.49 19.83 -5.85
N GLU A 68 15.52 19.80 -5.01
CA GLU A 68 16.34 20.99 -4.69
C GLU A 68 16.95 21.70 -5.91
N LYS A 69 17.13 20.99 -7.03
CA LYS A 69 17.65 21.52 -8.29
C LYS A 69 16.57 22.04 -9.24
N LYS A 70 15.29 21.89 -8.89
CA LYS A 70 14.17 22.39 -9.67
C LYS A 70 13.82 23.82 -9.25
N THR A 71 13.20 24.56 -10.16
CA THR A 71 12.68 25.91 -9.96
C THR A 71 11.17 25.87 -9.74
N CYS A 72 10.58 26.98 -9.25
CA CYS A 72 9.14 27.04 -8.98
C CYS A 72 8.30 26.71 -10.22
N VAL A 73 8.69 27.24 -11.39
CA VAL A 73 7.96 27.08 -12.66
C VAL A 73 8.08 25.68 -13.26
N ASP A 74 9.06 24.87 -12.82
CA ASP A 74 9.18 23.48 -13.25
C ASP A 74 8.02 22.62 -12.70
N CYS A 75 7.43 23.03 -11.57
CA CYS A 75 6.26 22.37 -10.98
C CYS A 75 4.96 23.18 -11.18
N HIS A 76 5.05 24.52 -11.12
CA HIS A 76 3.95 25.46 -11.32
C HIS A 76 3.92 25.98 -12.76
N PHE A 77 3.82 25.07 -13.72
CA PHE A 77 3.83 25.39 -15.15
C PHE A 77 2.58 26.16 -15.61
N ASP A 78 1.51 26.19 -14.79
CA ASP A 78 0.27 26.89 -15.08
C ASP A 78 0.31 28.37 -14.69
N VAL A 79 1.40 28.83 -14.06
CA VAL A 79 1.61 30.24 -13.70
C VAL A 79 2.30 30.96 -14.86
N SER A 80 1.51 31.68 -15.65
CA SER A 80 1.99 32.47 -16.80
C SER A 80 2.04 33.98 -16.55
N GLU A 81 1.41 34.47 -15.47
CA GLU A 81 1.37 35.89 -15.11
C GLU A 81 1.69 36.10 -13.61
N ILE A 82 2.40 37.18 -13.30
CA ILE A 82 2.64 37.65 -11.92
C ILE A 82 2.30 39.15 -11.86
N PRO A 83 1.47 39.62 -10.91
CA PRO A 83 0.76 38.82 -9.90
C PRO A 83 -0.28 37.88 -10.52
N HIS A 84 -0.30 36.62 -10.10
CA HIS A 84 -1.25 35.65 -10.63
C HIS A 84 -2.68 35.98 -10.17
N ARG A 85 -3.62 36.18 -11.09
CA ARG A 85 -5.01 36.55 -10.72
C ARG A 85 -5.82 35.34 -10.27
N GLN A 86 -5.53 34.18 -10.84
CA GLN A 86 -6.17 32.92 -10.48
C GLN A 86 -5.27 32.11 -9.54
N ARG A 87 -5.89 31.25 -8.74
CA ARG A 87 -5.16 30.33 -7.88
C ARG A 87 -4.43 29.30 -8.76
N PRO A 88 -3.11 29.13 -8.61
CA PRO A 88 -2.38 28.06 -9.28
C PRO A 88 -3.01 26.70 -8.96
N LYS A 89 -3.11 25.86 -9.97
CA LYS A 89 -3.58 24.48 -9.87
C LYS A 89 -2.62 23.69 -8.97
N ARG A 90 -3.13 22.56 -8.46
CA ARG A 90 -2.28 21.63 -7.73
C ARG A 90 -1.26 21.03 -8.70
N VAL A 91 0.00 20.95 -8.26
CA VAL A 91 1.10 20.37 -9.04
C VAL A 91 0.77 18.96 -9.48
N VAL A 92 1.02 18.66 -10.76
CA VAL A 92 0.79 17.36 -11.39
C VAL A 92 2.12 16.62 -11.50
N CYS A 93 2.43 15.81 -10.50
CA CYS A 93 3.71 15.09 -10.41
C CYS A 93 3.94 14.15 -11.61
N THR A 94 2.87 13.61 -12.19
CA THR A 94 2.94 12.67 -13.32
C THR A 94 3.33 13.31 -14.65
N HIS A 95 3.55 14.63 -14.69
CA HIS A 95 4.20 15.29 -15.83
C HIS A 95 5.67 14.87 -15.97
N CYS A 96 6.33 14.49 -14.87
CA CYS A 96 7.72 13.99 -14.89
C CYS A 96 7.80 12.56 -14.33
N HIS A 97 6.99 12.20 -13.34
CA HIS A 97 7.01 10.89 -12.70
C HIS A 97 6.20 9.85 -13.48
N TYR A 98 6.78 9.37 -14.57
CA TYR A 98 6.25 8.28 -15.38
C TYR A 98 7.40 7.49 -16.01
N LYS A 99 7.11 6.28 -16.48
CA LYS A 99 8.09 5.43 -17.16
C LYS A 99 8.45 5.99 -18.53
N GLY A 100 9.74 6.10 -18.83
CA GLY A 100 10.22 6.71 -20.08
C GLY A 100 10.31 8.24 -20.07
N ASN A 101 10.22 8.90 -18.92
CA ASN A 101 10.42 10.35 -18.84
C ASN A 101 11.85 10.76 -19.21
N ALA A 102 11.99 11.88 -19.92
CA ALA A 102 13.29 12.47 -20.30
C ALA A 102 13.88 13.38 -19.20
N GLU A 103 13.13 13.62 -18.12
CA GLU A 103 13.45 14.58 -17.06
C GLU A 103 14.40 14.03 -15.98
N GLY A 104 14.79 12.76 -16.11
CA GLY A 104 15.61 12.06 -15.12
C GLY A 104 14.88 11.78 -13.80
N ALA A 105 13.56 11.95 -13.76
CA ALA A 105 12.74 11.60 -12.61
C ALA A 105 12.69 10.06 -12.47
N PRO A 106 12.52 9.51 -11.25
CA PRO A 106 12.36 8.08 -11.06
C PRO A 106 11.31 7.50 -12.01
N GLN A 107 11.68 6.47 -12.76
CA GLN A 107 10.81 5.83 -13.74
C GLN A 107 10.11 4.63 -13.10
N SER A 108 8.81 4.75 -12.88
CA SER A 108 7.99 3.67 -12.35
C SER A 108 6.55 3.80 -12.85
N ASP A 109 5.91 2.66 -13.13
CA ASP A 109 4.48 2.61 -13.45
C ASP A 109 3.62 2.92 -12.21
N ALA A 110 4.18 2.77 -11.00
CA ALA A 110 3.48 3.01 -9.72
C ALA A 110 2.86 4.41 -9.61
N TYR A 111 3.45 5.42 -10.25
CA TYR A 111 2.94 6.78 -10.22
C TYR A 111 1.61 6.94 -10.97
N LEU A 112 1.43 6.20 -12.06
CA LEU A 112 0.18 6.19 -12.82
C LEU A 112 -0.85 5.25 -12.21
N GLU A 113 -0.40 4.16 -11.60
CA GLU A 113 -1.26 3.20 -10.90
C GLU A 113 -2.06 3.83 -9.74
N TYR A 114 -1.53 4.91 -9.15
CA TYR A 114 -2.27 5.74 -8.19
C TYR A 114 -3.67 6.13 -8.68
N PHE A 115 -3.84 6.44 -9.97
CA PHE A 115 -5.15 6.84 -10.50
C PHE A 115 -6.17 5.69 -10.51
N GLY A 116 -5.72 4.44 -10.48
CA GLY A 116 -6.56 3.25 -10.31
C GLY A 116 -6.92 2.94 -8.85
N SER A 117 -6.29 3.60 -7.87
CA SER A 117 -6.58 3.40 -6.45
C SER A 117 -7.92 4.00 -6.02
N VAL A 118 -8.35 3.73 -4.78
CA VAL A 118 -9.54 4.37 -4.19
C VAL A 118 -9.43 5.89 -4.14
N HIS A 119 -8.23 6.43 -3.87
CA HIS A 119 -8.03 7.88 -3.80
C HIS A 119 -8.04 8.49 -5.21
N GLY A 120 -7.30 7.90 -6.16
CA GLY A 120 -7.29 8.34 -7.55
C GLY A 120 -8.68 8.31 -8.19
N THR A 121 -9.41 7.21 -7.99
CA THR A 121 -10.79 7.06 -8.48
C THR A 121 -11.74 8.07 -7.81
N ALA A 122 -11.56 8.36 -6.52
CA ALA A 122 -12.38 9.36 -5.84
C ALA A 122 -12.15 10.76 -6.44
N ILE A 123 -10.91 11.13 -6.77
CA ILE A 123 -10.60 12.39 -7.44
C ILE A 123 -11.23 12.44 -8.84
N ALA A 124 -11.13 11.36 -9.62
CA ALA A 124 -11.75 11.27 -10.94
C ALA A 124 -13.28 11.43 -10.89
N ARG A 125 -13.91 11.03 -9.77
CA ARG A 125 -15.35 11.24 -9.49
C ARG A 125 -15.68 12.62 -8.92
N GLY A 126 -14.72 13.54 -8.86
CA GLY A 126 -14.92 14.91 -8.41
C GLY A 126 -14.75 15.13 -6.90
N ASN A 127 -14.28 14.14 -6.14
CA ASN A 127 -13.99 14.33 -4.71
C ASN A 127 -12.69 15.12 -4.53
N THR A 128 -12.80 16.43 -4.38
CA THR A 128 -11.67 17.35 -4.18
C THR A 128 -10.98 17.22 -2.82
N LYS A 129 -11.57 16.46 -1.88
CA LYS A 129 -10.96 16.16 -0.57
C LYS A 129 -10.09 14.89 -0.58
N ALA A 130 -10.13 14.10 -1.64
CA ALA A 130 -9.27 12.92 -1.75
C ALA A 130 -7.80 13.34 -1.93
N PRO A 131 -6.84 12.61 -1.30
CA PRO A 131 -5.44 13.02 -1.23
C PRO A 131 -4.72 12.75 -2.56
N LEU A 132 -3.99 13.73 -3.09
CA LEU A 132 -3.04 13.60 -4.19
C LEU A 132 -1.62 13.25 -3.69
N CYS A 133 -0.68 13.08 -4.62
CA CYS A 133 0.72 12.71 -4.34
C CYS A 133 1.34 13.55 -3.21
N GLN A 134 1.17 14.87 -3.28
CA GLN A 134 1.76 15.82 -2.33
C GLN A 134 1.09 15.83 -0.94
N ASP A 135 -0.11 15.26 -0.79
CA ASP A 135 -0.77 15.14 0.52
C ASP A 135 -0.11 14.05 1.36
N CYS A 136 0.49 13.05 0.71
CA CYS A 136 1.27 12.00 1.36
C CYS A 136 2.77 12.31 1.39
N HIS A 137 3.35 12.67 0.24
CA HIS A 137 4.80 12.84 0.08
C HIS A 137 5.32 14.21 0.51
N GLY A 138 4.43 15.18 0.72
CA GLY A 138 4.76 16.59 0.95
C GLY A 138 4.75 17.41 -0.34
N SER A 139 4.89 18.74 -0.21
CA SER A 139 4.87 19.69 -1.33
C SER A 139 6.26 20.19 -1.70
N HIS A 140 6.82 21.16 -0.99
CA HIS A 140 8.12 21.74 -1.30
C HIS A 140 9.29 21.00 -0.63
N ALA A 141 9.08 20.40 0.55
CA ALA A 141 10.10 19.67 1.29
C ALA A 141 9.98 18.13 1.10
N ILE A 142 9.82 17.66 -0.13
CA ILE A 142 9.67 16.23 -0.42
C ILE A 142 11.00 15.51 -0.19
N ARG A 143 11.01 14.54 0.72
CA ARG A 143 12.19 13.73 1.07
C ARG A 143 12.05 12.31 0.53
N LYS A 144 13.18 11.63 0.32
CA LYS A 144 13.20 10.21 -0.08
C LYS A 144 12.48 9.36 0.97
N ALA A 145 11.75 8.32 0.55
CA ALA A 145 11.02 7.46 1.49
C ALA A 145 11.91 6.74 2.54
N LYS A 146 13.21 6.58 2.24
CA LYS A 146 14.20 6.02 3.18
C LYS A 146 14.70 7.03 4.23
N ASP A 147 14.45 8.32 4.02
CA ASP A 147 14.80 9.36 4.99
C ASP A 147 13.83 9.29 6.18
N PRO A 148 14.32 9.13 7.43
CA PRO A 148 13.46 9.08 8.61
C PRO A 148 12.55 10.29 8.80
N ALA A 149 12.92 11.47 8.26
CA ALA A 149 12.14 12.70 8.32
C ALA A 149 11.10 12.80 7.18
N SER A 150 11.00 11.81 6.30
CA SER A 150 9.97 11.77 5.26
C SER A 150 8.59 11.44 5.84
N ALA A 151 7.55 12.14 5.36
CA ALA A 151 6.17 11.86 5.73
C ALA A 151 5.73 10.43 5.34
N VAL A 152 6.38 9.84 4.33
CA VAL A 152 6.15 8.47 3.87
C VAL A 152 7.25 7.50 4.32
N ALA A 153 8.12 7.90 5.25
CA ALA A 153 9.00 6.96 5.92
C ALA A 153 8.16 5.93 6.68
N ARG A 154 8.67 4.70 6.85
CA ARG A 154 7.90 3.60 7.48
C ARG A 154 7.20 4.00 8.79
N ARG A 155 7.85 4.83 9.62
CA ARG A 155 7.28 5.37 10.88
C ARG A 155 6.26 6.48 10.64
N GLY A 156 6.49 7.34 9.66
CA GLY A 156 5.61 8.47 9.30
C GLY A 156 4.34 8.07 8.55
N VAL A 157 4.32 6.91 7.88
CA VAL A 157 3.17 6.46 7.08
C VAL A 157 1.86 6.47 7.89
N ALA A 158 1.87 5.95 9.11
CA ALA A 158 0.65 5.87 9.93
C ALA A 158 0.10 7.27 10.27
N GLU A 159 0.98 8.20 10.63
CA GLU A 159 0.61 9.59 10.89
C GLU A 159 0.10 10.29 9.62
N THR A 160 0.75 10.06 8.49
CA THR A 160 0.34 10.61 7.19
C THR A 160 -1.07 10.16 6.80
N CYS A 161 -1.39 8.87 6.95
CA CYS A 161 -2.75 8.36 6.74
C CYS A 161 -3.72 8.94 7.79
N GLY A 162 -3.28 9.06 9.04
CA GLY A 162 -4.05 9.55 10.17
C GLY A 162 -4.50 11.01 10.09
N ARG A 163 -3.88 11.83 9.23
CA ARG A 163 -4.34 13.20 8.95
C ARG A 163 -5.77 13.26 8.41
N CYS A 164 -6.20 12.21 7.71
CA CYS A 164 -7.57 12.06 7.19
C CYS A 164 -8.33 10.91 7.85
N HIS A 165 -7.65 9.81 8.18
CA HIS A 165 -8.23 8.62 8.81
C HIS A 165 -8.02 8.62 10.33
N ILE A 166 -8.49 9.66 11.01
CA ILE A 166 -8.17 9.95 12.42
C ILE A 166 -8.64 8.83 13.35
N GLU A 167 -9.87 8.33 13.19
CA GLU A 167 -10.43 7.28 14.04
C GLU A 167 -9.66 5.96 13.89
N ILE A 168 -9.35 5.58 12.66
CA ILE A 168 -8.57 4.38 12.35
C ILE A 168 -7.14 4.51 12.89
N TYR A 169 -6.54 5.69 12.76
CA TYR A 169 -5.21 5.96 13.30
C TYR A 169 -5.19 5.87 14.84
N ALA A 170 -6.24 6.36 15.51
CA ALA A 170 -6.38 6.24 16.95
C ALA A 170 -6.46 4.76 17.40
N GLN A 171 -7.24 3.93 16.70
CA GLN A 171 -7.29 2.49 16.94
C GLN A 171 -5.91 1.84 16.73
N TYR A 172 -5.30 2.08 15.57
CA TYR A 172 -4.01 1.51 15.19
C TYR A 172 -2.91 1.85 16.20
N LYS A 173 -2.85 3.09 16.68
CA LYS A 173 -1.85 3.52 17.66
C LYS A 173 -1.89 2.71 18.96
N THR A 174 -3.07 2.18 19.32
CA THR A 174 -3.26 1.33 20.51
C THR A 174 -3.19 -0.17 20.23
N SER A 175 -3.08 -0.57 18.96
CA SER A 175 -2.87 -1.97 18.57
C SER A 175 -1.45 -2.45 18.87
N ILE A 176 -1.26 -3.76 18.92
CA ILE A 176 0.05 -4.37 19.13
C ILE A 176 1.06 -3.97 18.04
N HIS A 177 0.61 -3.84 16.79
CA HIS A 177 1.46 -3.40 15.67
C HIS A 177 1.83 -1.91 15.77
N GLY A 178 0.88 -1.04 16.13
CA GLY A 178 1.16 0.38 16.32
C GLY A 178 2.09 0.65 17.51
N VAL A 179 1.88 -0.07 18.63
CA VAL A 179 2.77 -0.02 19.78
C VAL A 179 4.18 -0.51 19.41
N ALA A 180 4.29 -1.64 18.68
CA ALA A 180 5.59 -2.14 18.22
C ALA A 180 6.30 -1.15 17.29
N LEU A 181 5.59 -0.54 16.34
CA LEU A 181 6.14 0.47 15.45
C LEU A 181 6.64 1.72 16.22
N SER A 182 5.91 2.15 17.26
CA SER A 182 6.32 3.25 18.14
C SER A 182 7.61 2.95 18.91
N LYS A 183 7.85 1.68 19.23
CA LYS A 183 9.09 1.17 19.85
C LYS A 183 10.19 0.91 18.83
N GLN A 184 10.04 1.40 17.60
CA GLN A 184 11.02 1.26 16.53
C GLN A 184 11.24 -0.19 16.04
N ILE A 185 10.31 -1.10 16.31
CA ILE A 185 10.36 -2.47 15.79
C ILE A 185 9.97 -2.44 14.32
N THR A 186 10.96 -2.62 13.44
CA THR A 186 10.78 -2.44 12.00
C THR A 186 9.98 -3.54 11.34
N GLU A 187 9.90 -4.72 11.95
CA GLU A 187 9.13 -5.87 11.47
C GLU A 187 7.62 -5.61 11.57
N ALA A 188 7.18 -4.75 12.51
CA ALA A 188 5.78 -4.41 12.65
C ALA A 188 5.27 -3.64 11.43
N PRO A 189 4.11 -4.02 10.86
CA PRO A 189 3.55 -3.35 9.68
C PRO A 189 2.92 -2.00 10.06
N SER A 190 3.10 -1.02 9.18
CA SER A 190 2.30 0.21 9.14
C SER A 190 1.09 0.03 8.20
N CYS A 191 0.32 1.09 7.91
CA CYS A 191 -0.89 1.03 7.07
C CYS A 191 -0.64 0.37 5.69
N THR A 192 0.47 0.73 5.04
CA THR A 192 0.84 0.18 3.73
C THR A 192 1.29 -1.28 3.79
N GLY A 193 1.64 -1.80 4.97
CA GLY A 193 2.00 -3.20 5.17
C GLY A 193 0.83 -4.17 4.97
N CYS A 194 -0.42 -3.68 5.09
CA CYS A 194 -1.62 -4.47 4.81
C CYS A 194 -2.33 -3.98 3.54
N HIS A 195 -2.42 -2.67 3.33
CA HIS A 195 -3.19 -2.07 2.23
C HIS A 195 -2.41 -1.85 0.93
N GLY A 196 -1.09 -2.08 0.94
CA GLY A 196 -0.20 -1.77 -0.18
C GLY A 196 0.12 -0.29 -0.30
N GLU A 197 0.85 0.07 -1.37
CA GLU A 197 1.24 1.43 -1.71
C GLU A 197 0.85 1.76 -3.15
N HIS A 198 0.36 2.99 -3.37
CA HIS A 198 -0.11 3.54 -4.66
C HIS A 198 -1.24 2.77 -5.37
N LYS A 199 -1.41 1.45 -5.16
CA LYS A 199 -2.51 0.59 -5.58
C LYS A 199 -3.45 0.25 -4.42
N ILE A 200 -3.83 1.26 -3.65
CA ILE A 200 -4.69 1.04 -2.47
C ILE A 200 -6.13 0.86 -2.97
N TYR A 201 -6.67 -0.35 -2.84
CA TYR A 201 -8.07 -0.68 -3.18
C TYR A 201 -8.92 -0.83 -1.92
N GLY A 202 -10.22 -0.56 -2.02
CA GLY A 202 -11.14 -0.65 -0.90
C GLY A 202 -11.36 -2.11 -0.49
N HIS A 203 -11.64 -2.38 0.79
CA HIS A 203 -11.81 -3.74 1.33
C HIS A 203 -12.91 -4.60 0.64
N LYS A 204 -13.83 -3.98 -0.10
CA LYS A 204 -14.87 -4.67 -0.89
C LYS A 204 -14.45 -4.96 -2.33
N ASP A 205 -13.33 -4.40 -2.78
CA ASP A 205 -12.79 -4.62 -4.12
C ASP A 205 -11.96 -5.93 -4.11
N PRO A 206 -12.24 -6.89 -5.00
CA PRO A 206 -11.45 -8.11 -5.13
C PRO A 206 -9.97 -7.88 -5.42
N LYS A 207 -9.56 -6.72 -5.97
CA LYS A 207 -8.15 -6.37 -6.17
C LYS A 207 -7.44 -5.97 -4.89
N SER A 208 -8.17 -5.75 -3.79
CA SER A 208 -7.59 -5.35 -2.51
C SER A 208 -6.84 -6.50 -1.85
N THR A 209 -5.67 -6.20 -1.31
CA THR A 209 -4.90 -7.11 -0.44
C THR A 209 -5.66 -7.45 0.85
N VAL A 210 -6.59 -6.59 1.26
CA VAL A 210 -7.45 -6.79 2.44
C VAL A 210 -8.88 -7.17 2.07
N PHE A 211 -9.09 -7.67 0.84
CA PHE A 211 -10.36 -8.29 0.48
C PHE A 211 -10.62 -9.52 1.36
N ALA A 212 -11.89 -9.83 1.66
CA ALA A 212 -12.26 -10.82 2.68
C ALA A 212 -11.54 -12.18 2.55
N THR A 213 -11.33 -12.66 1.32
CA THR A 213 -10.64 -13.93 1.03
C THR A 213 -9.12 -13.80 0.96
N HIS A 214 -8.56 -12.59 0.90
CA HIS A 214 -7.12 -12.31 0.83
C HIS A 214 -6.52 -11.99 2.21
N VAL A 215 -7.34 -11.64 3.21
CA VAL A 215 -6.86 -11.28 4.57
C VAL A 215 -5.92 -12.33 5.15
N ALA A 216 -6.28 -13.62 5.03
CA ALA A 216 -5.45 -14.70 5.57
C ALA A 216 -4.06 -14.74 4.92
N GLU A 217 -3.99 -14.60 3.60
CA GLU A 217 -2.73 -14.54 2.86
C GLU A 217 -1.92 -13.28 3.26
N GLN A 218 -2.59 -12.13 3.36
CA GLN A 218 -1.94 -10.87 3.74
C GLN A 218 -1.28 -10.97 5.12
N CYS A 219 -1.96 -11.54 6.12
CA CYS A 219 -1.38 -11.77 7.44
C CYS A 219 -0.23 -12.80 7.38
N SER A 220 -0.37 -13.83 6.54
CA SER A 220 0.62 -14.91 6.39
C SER A 220 1.97 -14.40 5.89
N THR A 221 2.00 -13.30 5.13
CA THR A 221 3.26 -12.70 4.62
C THR A 221 4.29 -12.44 5.73
N CYS A 222 3.84 -12.11 6.94
CA CYS A 222 4.69 -11.94 8.12
C CYS A 222 4.50 -13.06 9.14
N HIS A 223 3.27 -13.46 9.43
CA HIS A 223 2.98 -14.42 10.51
C HIS A 223 3.36 -15.88 10.17
N ALA A 224 3.57 -16.23 8.90
CA ALA A 224 4.14 -17.53 8.51
C ALA A 224 5.68 -17.50 8.46
N SER A 225 6.30 -16.32 8.58
CA SER A 225 7.76 -16.17 8.45
C SER A 225 8.45 -16.50 9.76
N VAL A 226 9.09 -17.66 9.82
CA VAL A 226 9.93 -18.07 10.97
C VAL A 226 11.00 -17.01 11.28
N ALA A 227 11.58 -16.40 10.25
CA ALA A 227 12.62 -15.38 10.40
C ALA A 227 12.13 -14.09 11.11
N ILE A 228 10.84 -13.77 10.99
CA ILE A 228 10.22 -12.64 11.68
C ILE A 228 9.70 -13.09 13.05
N MET A 229 8.92 -14.17 13.08
CA MET A 229 8.15 -14.58 14.25
C MET A 229 9.02 -15.10 15.41
N SER A 230 10.12 -15.79 15.10
CA SER A 230 11.07 -16.27 16.11
C SER A 230 11.71 -15.14 16.93
N LYS A 231 11.87 -13.94 16.36
CA LYS A 231 12.39 -12.75 17.08
C LYS A 231 11.48 -12.31 18.22
N PHE A 232 10.21 -12.68 18.16
CA PHE A 232 9.19 -12.33 19.14
C PHE A 232 8.75 -13.53 19.99
N GLY A 233 9.36 -14.70 19.80
CA GLY A 233 8.97 -15.93 20.48
C GLY A 233 7.56 -16.42 20.12
N ILE A 234 7.06 -16.04 18.93
CA ILE A 234 5.74 -16.43 18.46
C ILE A 234 5.90 -17.59 17.47
N ASP A 235 5.09 -18.63 17.63
CA ASP A 235 5.07 -19.78 16.72
C ASP A 235 4.46 -19.37 15.35
N SER A 236 5.06 -19.80 14.24
CA SER A 236 4.53 -19.54 12.89
C SER A 236 3.45 -20.54 12.45
N GLU A 237 3.28 -21.67 13.15
CA GLU A 237 2.36 -22.76 12.79
C GLU A 237 0.87 -22.35 12.86
N GLN A 238 0.55 -21.23 13.53
CA GLN A 238 -0.84 -20.73 13.63
C GLN A 238 -1.45 -20.45 12.25
N VAL A 239 -0.64 -20.02 11.28
CA VAL A 239 -1.08 -19.81 9.90
C VAL A 239 -1.49 -21.14 9.27
N THR A 240 -0.64 -22.16 9.38
CA THR A 240 -0.90 -23.48 8.79
C THR A 240 -2.11 -24.16 9.45
N THR A 241 -2.21 -24.10 10.78
CA THR A 241 -3.36 -24.65 11.51
C THR A 241 -4.67 -23.96 11.14
N TYR A 242 -4.67 -22.64 10.92
CA TYR A 242 -5.83 -21.92 10.40
C TYR A 242 -6.17 -22.37 8.97
N GLN A 243 -5.18 -22.46 8.07
CA GLN A 243 -5.39 -22.86 6.68
C GLN A 243 -6.00 -24.27 6.56
N ASN A 244 -5.63 -25.17 7.47
CA ASN A 244 -6.16 -26.54 7.55
C ASN A 244 -7.51 -26.65 8.26
N SER A 245 -7.97 -25.58 8.92
CA SER A 245 -9.28 -25.54 9.58
C SER A 245 -10.43 -25.40 8.58
N PHE A 246 -11.67 -25.67 9.02
CA PHE A 246 -12.85 -25.43 8.20
C PHE A 246 -12.92 -23.99 7.66
N HIS A 247 -12.62 -22.99 8.50
CA HIS A 247 -12.62 -21.58 8.11
C HIS A 247 -11.58 -21.29 7.02
N GLY A 248 -10.36 -21.79 7.18
CA GLY A 248 -9.29 -21.62 6.20
C GLY A 248 -9.59 -22.31 4.86
N VAL A 249 -10.07 -23.55 4.91
CA VAL A 249 -10.46 -24.31 3.71
C VAL A 249 -11.61 -23.63 3.00
N ALA A 250 -12.69 -23.27 3.70
CA ALA A 250 -13.84 -22.59 3.10
C ALA A 250 -13.48 -21.22 2.51
N SER A 251 -12.58 -20.46 3.18
CA SER A 251 -12.06 -19.19 2.65
C SER A 251 -11.26 -19.41 1.36
N LYS A 252 -10.46 -20.48 1.29
CA LYS A 252 -9.70 -20.86 0.09
C LYS A 252 -10.61 -21.24 -1.08
N PHE A 253 -11.77 -21.83 -0.81
CA PHE A 253 -12.83 -22.07 -1.79
C PHE A 253 -13.66 -20.82 -2.13
N GLY A 254 -13.25 -19.63 -1.65
CA GLY A 254 -13.84 -18.35 -2.02
C GLY A 254 -14.99 -17.89 -1.11
N SER A 255 -15.25 -18.59 0.01
CA SER A 255 -16.24 -18.12 0.98
C SER A 255 -15.79 -16.80 1.62
N ARG A 256 -16.66 -15.79 1.54
CA ARG A 256 -16.40 -14.43 2.06
C ARG A 256 -16.96 -14.20 3.45
N THR A 257 -17.77 -15.13 3.94
CA THR A 257 -18.52 -15.00 5.20
C THR A 257 -17.93 -15.82 6.34
N VAL A 258 -17.03 -16.76 6.02
CA VAL A 258 -16.31 -17.52 7.05
C VAL A 258 -15.30 -16.65 7.77
N ALA A 259 -15.00 -17.02 9.01
CA ALA A 259 -14.02 -16.30 9.81
C ALA A 259 -12.65 -16.30 9.13
N ASN A 260 -11.98 -15.15 9.17
CA ASN A 260 -10.58 -14.98 8.82
C ASN A 260 -9.79 -14.45 10.02
N CYS A 261 -8.47 -14.25 9.86
CA CYS A 261 -7.59 -13.78 10.92
C CYS A 261 -8.14 -12.53 11.62
N ALA A 262 -8.60 -11.55 10.84
CA ALA A 262 -9.07 -10.27 11.35
C ALA A 262 -10.43 -10.35 12.05
N SER A 263 -11.29 -11.29 11.64
CA SER A 263 -12.59 -11.50 12.29
C SER A 263 -12.49 -12.04 13.73
N CYS A 264 -11.35 -12.65 14.07
CA CYS A 264 -11.05 -13.12 15.42
C CYS A 264 -10.12 -12.15 16.16
N HIS A 265 -9.05 -11.65 15.53
CA HIS A 265 -8.01 -10.87 16.20
C HIS A 265 -8.23 -9.35 16.20
N GLY A 266 -9.15 -8.85 15.37
CA GLY A 266 -9.31 -7.41 15.10
C GLY A 266 -8.64 -7.00 13.79
N ILE A 267 -8.83 -5.74 13.38
CA ILE A 267 -8.34 -5.23 12.09
C ILE A 267 -7.29 -4.14 12.32
N HIS A 268 -7.71 -3.01 12.88
CA HIS A 268 -6.84 -1.88 13.21
C HIS A 268 -6.59 -1.79 14.73
N ASP A 269 -7.17 -2.67 15.51
CA ASP A 269 -7.20 -2.69 16.97
C ASP A 269 -6.73 -4.05 17.52
N ILE A 270 -5.85 -4.74 16.75
CA ILE A 270 -5.31 -6.04 17.12
C ILE A 270 -4.58 -5.94 18.46
N ARG A 271 -4.97 -6.79 19.41
CA ARG A 271 -4.50 -6.76 20.81
C ARG A 271 -4.03 -8.14 21.28
N PRO A 272 -3.09 -8.20 22.22
CA PRO A 272 -2.70 -9.46 22.84
C PRO A 272 -3.88 -10.10 23.60
N PRO A 273 -3.93 -11.43 23.74
CA PRO A 273 -5.07 -12.13 24.34
C PRO A 273 -5.30 -11.78 25.82
N GLU A 274 -4.28 -11.27 26.52
CA GLU A 274 -4.39 -10.82 27.92
C GLU A 274 -5.15 -9.48 28.05
N ASP A 275 -5.19 -8.67 26.98
CA ASP A 275 -5.89 -7.39 26.97
C ASP A 275 -7.41 -7.63 27.07
N PRO A 276 -8.13 -7.06 28.07
CA PRO A 276 -9.58 -7.19 28.19
C PRO A 276 -10.38 -6.67 26.99
N LEU A 277 -9.80 -5.80 26.16
CA LEU A 277 -10.41 -5.31 24.92
C LEU A 277 -10.11 -6.20 23.72
N SER A 278 -9.26 -7.22 23.87
CA SER A 278 -8.94 -8.14 22.78
C SER A 278 -10.12 -9.05 22.46
N MET A 279 -10.43 -9.18 21.17
CA MET A 279 -11.47 -10.10 20.69
C MET A 279 -11.15 -11.58 20.96
N VAL A 280 -9.86 -11.90 21.14
CA VAL A 280 -9.38 -13.25 21.50
C VAL A 280 -9.11 -13.40 23.00
N ASN A 281 -9.46 -12.41 23.83
CA ASN A 281 -9.45 -12.60 25.27
C ASN A 281 -10.44 -13.72 25.65
N PRO A 282 -10.10 -14.65 26.55
CA PRO A 282 -10.99 -15.75 26.93
C PRO A 282 -12.41 -15.31 27.34
N LYS A 283 -12.55 -14.12 27.94
CA LYS A 283 -13.86 -13.56 28.32
C LYS A 283 -14.68 -13.08 27.11
N ASN A 284 -14.02 -12.71 26.01
CA ASN A 284 -14.64 -12.16 24.81
C ASN A 284 -14.84 -13.20 23.71
N VAL A 285 -14.11 -14.33 23.74
CA VAL A 285 -14.22 -15.41 22.75
C VAL A 285 -15.67 -15.84 22.48
N PRO A 286 -16.54 -16.07 23.49
CA PRO A 286 -17.93 -16.46 23.23
C PRO A 286 -18.69 -15.41 22.41
N ALA A 287 -18.48 -14.13 22.70
CA ALA A 287 -19.08 -13.03 21.93
C ALA A 287 -18.49 -12.93 20.51
N THR A 288 -17.19 -13.15 20.36
CA THR A 288 -16.51 -13.18 19.05
C THR A 288 -17.06 -14.28 18.16
N CYS A 289 -17.15 -15.52 18.67
CA CYS A 289 -17.71 -16.65 17.94
C CYS A 289 -19.23 -16.51 17.73
N GLY A 290 -19.92 -15.91 18.70
CA GLY A 290 -21.37 -15.67 18.69
C GLY A 290 -21.86 -14.79 17.55
N LYS A 291 -20.96 -14.05 16.88
CA LYS A 291 -21.27 -13.31 15.63
C LYS A 291 -21.78 -14.23 14.52
N CYS A 292 -21.37 -15.49 14.52
CA CYS A 292 -21.75 -16.47 13.49
C CYS A 292 -22.28 -17.80 14.07
N HIS A 293 -21.95 -18.13 15.32
CA HIS A 293 -22.37 -19.36 15.98
C HIS A 293 -23.38 -19.07 17.10
N PRO A 294 -24.70 -19.16 16.83
CA PRO A 294 -25.72 -19.01 17.86
C PRO A 294 -25.48 -19.99 19.01
N GLY A 295 -25.50 -19.49 20.25
CA GLY A 295 -25.24 -20.30 21.44
C GLY A 295 -23.76 -20.51 21.79
N ALA A 296 -22.84 -19.77 21.15
CA ALA A 296 -21.44 -19.73 21.59
C ALA A 296 -21.35 -19.35 23.07
N ASN A 297 -20.84 -20.28 23.87
CA ASN A 297 -20.79 -20.20 25.33
C ASN A 297 -19.32 -20.19 25.81
N PRO A 298 -19.06 -20.01 27.12
CA PRO A 298 -17.70 -19.97 27.67
C PRO A 298 -16.81 -21.17 27.33
N ASN A 299 -17.37 -22.34 26.99
CA ASN A 299 -16.57 -23.50 26.62
C ASN A 299 -15.79 -23.28 25.31
N PHE A 300 -16.21 -22.34 24.45
CA PHE A 300 -15.42 -21.94 23.28
C PHE A 300 -14.05 -21.40 23.66
N ALA A 301 -13.92 -20.77 24.84
CA ALA A 301 -12.67 -20.20 25.32
C ALA A 301 -11.72 -21.23 25.96
N VAL A 302 -12.21 -22.44 26.25
CA VAL A 302 -11.42 -23.50 26.90
C VAL A 302 -10.50 -24.19 25.91
N GLY A 303 -10.93 -24.30 24.64
CA GLY A 303 -10.14 -24.91 23.58
C GLY A 303 -9.05 -23.98 23.03
N LYS A 304 -7.95 -24.55 22.56
CA LYS A 304 -7.00 -23.84 21.69
C LYS A 304 -7.59 -23.75 20.28
N MET A 305 -7.56 -22.57 19.67
CA MET A 305 -8.08 -22.35 18.31
C MET A 305 -7.06 -22.71 17.22
N HIS A 306 -5.78 -22.47 17.49
CA HIS A 306 -4.68 -22.91 16.63
C HIS A 306 -4.11 -24.22 17.19
N VAL A 307 -4.51 -25.34 16.59
CA VAL A 307 -4.09 -26.68 16.99
C VAL A 307 -3.70 -27.48 15.76
N ASP A 308 -2.53 -28.11 15.79
CA ASP A 308 -2.08 -29.02 14.74
C ASP A 308 -2.58 -30.44 15.02
N SER A 309 -3.52 -30.92 14.20
CA SER A 309 -4.07 -32.27 14.33
C SER A 309 -3.07 -33.39 13.99
N HIS A 310 -1.88 -33.07 13.47
CA HIS A 310 -0.82 -34.03 13.18
C HIS A 310 0.13 -34.27 14.37
N LYS A 311 0.09 -33.41 15.40
CA LYS A 311 0.90 -33.57 16.61
C LYS A 311 0.14 -34.36 17.67
N LYS A 312 0.81 -35.37 18.26
CA LYS A 312 0.24 -36.18 19.36
C LYS A 312 -0.14 -35.34 20.58
N GLU A 313 0.52 -34.21 20.77
CA GLU A 313 0.26 -33.23 21.83
C GLU A 313 -1.16 -32.66 21.78
N SER A 314 -1.81 -32.71 20.61
CA SER A 314 -3.21 -32.28 20.42
C SER A 314 -4.23 -33.27 20.99
N GLY A 315 -3.77 -34.38 21.60
CA GLY A 315 -4.57 -35.30 22.40
C GLY A 315 -5.71 -35.93 21.60
N VAL A 316 -6.95 -35.75 22.07
CA VAL A 316 -8.14 -36.33 21.44
C VAL A 316 -8.26 -35.93 19.96
N ILE A 317 -7.91 -34.68 19.62
CA ILE A 317 -7.99 -34.17 18.24
C ILE A 317 -7.08 -34.99 17.30
N TYR A 318 -5.89 -35.36 17.76
CA TYR A 318 -4.95 -36.18 16.99
C TYR A 318 -5.54 -37.56 16.69
N TYR A 319 -6.07 -38.23 17.72
CA TYR A 319 -6.62 -39.58 17.55
C TYR A 319 -7.90 -39.59 16.71
N THR A 320 -8.76 -38.58 16.86
CA THR A 320 -9.94 -38.42 16.00
C THR A 320 -9.55 -38.20 14.54
N ALA A 321 -8.58 -37.30 14.28
CA ALA A 321 -8.09 -37.06 12.92
C ALA A 321 -7.45 -38.32 12.31
N LEU A 322 -6.67 -39.06 13.10
CA LEU A 322 -6.02 -40.31 12.70
C LEU A 322 -7.05 -41.39 12.35
N PHE A 323 -8.09 -41.54 13.18
CA PHE A 323 -9.19 -42.45 12.95
C PHE A 323 -9.88 -42.16 11.61
N PHE A 324 -10.31 -40.92 11.39
CA PHE A 324 -10.98 -40.55 10.13
C PHE A 324 -10.05 -40.70 8.93
N LYS A 325 -8.76 -40.36 9.05
CA LYS A 325 -7.77 -40.57 7.99
C LYS A 325 -7.72 -42.03 7.55
N TYR A 326 -7.58 -42.96 8.48
CA TYR A 326 -7.50 -44.39 8.14
C TYR A 326 -8.86 -44.97 7.72
N LEU A 327 -9.96 -44.48 8.28
CA LEU A 327 -11.30 -44.86 7.83
C LEU A 327 -11.52 -44.48 6.37
N THR A 328 -11.17 -43.24 5.98
CA THR A 328 -11.28 -42.78 4.59
C THR A 328 -10.35 -43.57 3.66
N ILE A 329 -9.10 -43.80 4.05
CA ILE A 329 -8.17 -44.62 3.24
C ILE A 329 -8.72 -46.04 3.07
N GLY A 330 -9.17 -46.68 4.15
CA GLY A 330 -9.70 -48.03 4.12
C GLY A 330 -10.96 -48.15 3.25
N THR A 331 -11.90 -47.21 3.38
CA THR A 331 -13.12 -47.19 2.56
C THR A 331 -12.83 -46.94 1.07
N MET A 332 -11.89 -46.05 0.75
CA MET A 332 -11.47 -45.83 -0.64
C MET A 332 -10.75 -47.05 -1.23
N LEU A 333 -9.87 -47.71 -0.48
CA LEU A 333 -9.21 -48.93 -0.93
C LEU A 333 -10.20 -50.07 -1.15
N ALA A 334 -11.17 -50.24 -0.24
CA ALA A 334 -12.23 -51.24 -0.40
C ALA A 334 -13.08 -50.97 -1.65
N LEU A 335 -13.45 -49.71 -1.89
CA LEU A 335 -14.19 -49.32 -3.09
C LEU A 335 -13.39 -49.59 -4.37
N ILE A 336 -12.10 -49.23 -4.39
CA ILE A 336 -11.21 -49.48 -5.52
C ILE A 336 -11.08 -50.98 -5.77
N ALA A 337 -10.83 -51.78 -4.73
CA ALA A 337 -10.74 -53.23 -4.85
C ALA A 337 -12.05 -53.84 -5.38
N HIS A 338 -13.21 -53.36 -4.91
CA HIS A 338 -14.50 -53.79 -5.42
C HIS A 338 -14.67 -53.49 -6.92
N ILE A 339 -14.31 -52.29 -7.37
CA ILE A 339 -14.36 -51.91 -8.79
C ILE A 339 -13.43 -52.81 -9.62
N PHE A 340 -12.20 -53.05 -9.17
CA PHE A 340 -11.26 -53.93 -9.87
C PHE A 340 -11.77 -55.37 -9.97
N LEU A 341 -12.35 -55.91 -8.89
CA LEU A 341 -12.93 -57.25 -8.88
C LEU A 341 -14.15 -57.36 -9.80
N ASP A 342 -15.02 -56.34 -9.83
CA ASP A 342 -16.15 -56.30 -10.77
C ASP A 342 -15.69 -56.23 -12.22
N MET A 343 -14.73 -55.34 -12.53
CA MET A 343 -14.15 -55.23 -13.88
C MET A 343 -13.46 -56.52 -14.32
N TYR A 344 -12.68 -57.15 -13.44
CA TYR A 344 -12.04 -58.43 -13.71
C TYR A 344 -13.08 -59.53 -13.98
N GLY A 345 -14.10 -59.62 -13.12
CA GLY A 345 -15.21 -60.57 -13.29
C GLY A 345 -16.02 -60.35 -14.58
N ARG A 346 -16.20 -59.10 -15.02
CA ARG A 346 -16.82 -58.77 -16.31
C ARG A 346 -15.93 -59.15 -17.49
N SER A 347 -14.62 -58.85 -17.42
CA SER A 347 -13.67 -59.21 -18.47
C SER A 347 -13.56 -60.74 -18.64
N LYS A 348 -13.54 -61.50 -17.55
CA LYS A 348 -13.50 -62.97 -17.59
C LYS A 348 -14.74 -63.54 -18.29
N ARG A 349 -15.93 -63.02 -17.94
CA ARG A 349 -17.21 -63.37 -18.60
C ARG A 349 -17.24 -63.04 -20.09
N LEU A 350 -16.67 -61.89 -20.49
CA LEU A 350 -16.57 -61.51 -21.91
C LEU A 350 -15.60 -62.39 -22.71
N ARG A 351 -14.57 -62.96 -22.07
CA ARG A 351 -13.60 -63.89 -22.70
C ARG A 351 -14.08 -65.34 -22.75
N GLY A 352 -15.28 -65.64 -22.24
CA GLY A 352 -15.84 -67.01 -22.24
C GLY A 352 -15.18 -67.96 -21.23
N GLU A 353 -14.32 -67.44 -20.34
CA GLU A 353 -13.69 -68.19 -19.28
C GLU A 353 -14.70 -68.33 -18.11
N ARG A 354 -15.23 -69.54 -17.87
CA ARG A 354 -16.09 -69.80 -16.70
C ARG A 354 -15.31 -69.62 -15.40
#